data_AF-F9EGH9-F1
#
_entry.id   AF-F9EGH9-F1
#
_cell.length_a   1.000
_cell.length_b   1.000
_cell.length_c   1.000
_cell.angle_alpha   90.00
_cell.angle_beta   90.00
_cell.angle_gamma   90.00
#
_symmetry.space_group_name_H-M   'P 1'
#
loop_
_entity.id
_entity.type
_entity.pdbx_description
1 polymer ?
#
loop_
_entity_poly.entity_id
_entity_poly.type
_entity_poly.pdbx_seq_one_letter_code
_entity_poly.pdbx_strand_id
1 'polypeptide(L)'
;MPYVRDVSRRSVLALGSLTSAGALAACGNGRGDNGRGGGGWRRNGRAYKPVLSIYPEAEAALDVALAYDGQLTYCYPQPRQEGTSAVWSVTAAPDGTLTDPSGRTYPSLFWEGIAAKPFEQTEGFVVTRDRVTGLLEDMLGLLGLTDREAAEFITFWAPRIEQHERSLLTFAADQHSQVARYTFTDPGSGASIVPDVFVRVYLLVGEVPDQEVPEQTLASAPPRTGLTAVEWGGSDLRGT
;
A
#
# COMPACT_ATOMS: atom_id res chain seq x y z
N MET A 1 -18.15 1.24 57.78
CA MET A 1 -19.27 0.74 56.94
C MET A 1 -20.57 1.21 57.56
N PRO A 2 -21.61 1.70 56.84
CA PRO A 2 -21.76 2.37 55.52
C PRO A 2 -22.21 3.86 55.66
N TYR A 3 -21.97 4.82 54.74
CA TYR A 3 -22.74 5.27 53.54
C TYR A 3 -24.23 5.59 53.84
N VAL A 4 -24.91 6.74 53.58
CA VAL A 4 -24.90 7.82 52.55
C VAL A 4 -25.74 9.03 53.05
N ARG A 5 -25.40 10.28 52.65
CA ARG A 5 -26.35 11.28 52.08
C ARG A 5 -25.65 12.49 51.45
N ASP A 6 -25.69 12.47 50.12
CA ASP A 6 -25.86 13.54 49.12
C ASP A 6 -25.64 15.03 49.50
N VAL A 7 -24.77 15.72 48.73
CA VAL A 7 -24.93 17.15 48.40
C VAL A 7 -24.39 17.43 46.99
N SER A 8 -25.31 17.82 46.12
CA SER A 8 -25.13 18.50 44.83
C SER A 8 -24.18 19.71 44.91
N ARG A 9 -23.21 19.79 43.99
CA ARG A 9 -22.69 21.07 43.47
C ARG A 9 -22.47 21.02 41.97
N ARG A 10 -23.22 21.90 41.29
CA ARG A 10 -23.04 22.30 39.89
C ARG A 10 -21.68 22.97 39.73
N SER A 11 -20.89 22.50 38.76
CA SER A 11 -19.77 23.24 38.21
C SER A 11 -19.85 23.20 36.69
N VAL A 12 -19.79 24.40 36.12
CA VAL A 12 -20.01 24.79 34.74
C VAL A 12 -18.99 24.12 33.81
N LEU A 13 -19.46 23.36 32.82
CA LEU A 13 -18.65 22.91 31.68
C LEU A 13 -18.49 24.09 30.72
N ALA A 14 -17.32 24.70 30.71
CA ALA A 14 -16.90 25.54 29.59
C ALA A 14 -16.54 24.64 28.41
N LEU A 15 -17.42 24.60 27.41
CA LEU A 15 -17.17 24.03 26.09
C LEU A 15 -16.10 24.88 25.39
N GLY A 16 -14.84 24.53 25.62
CA GLY A 16 -13.74 24.95 24.78
C GLY A 16 -13.74 24.11 23.50
N SER A 17 -14.41 24.60 22.46
CA SER A 17 -14.30 24.06 21.11
C SER A 17 -12.89 24.28 20.58
N LEU A 18 -12.00 23.31 20.79
CA LEU A 18 -10.80 23.17 19.96
C LEU A 18 -11.20 22.39 18.70
N THR A 19 -11.64 23.11 17.68
CA THR A 19 -11.54 22.63 16.30
C THR A 19 -10.07 22.68 15.92
N SER A 20 -9.32 21.66 16.32
CA SER A 20 -8.07 21.31 15.64
C SER A 20 -8.49 20.60 14.35
N ALA A 21 -8.82 21.39 13.34
CA ALA A 21 -8.81 20.93 11.96
C ALA A 21 -7.34 20.66 11.60
N GLY A 22 -6.83 19.50 12.03
CA GLY A 22 -5.61 18.94 11.48
C GLY A 22 -5.87 18.67 10.02
N ALA A 23 -5.44 19.58 9.15
CA ALA A 23 -5.41 19.34 7.73
C ALA A 23 -4.50 18.11 7.51
N LEU A 24 -5.10 16.98 7.16
CA LEU A 24 -4.39 15.88 6.53
C LEU A 24 -3.80 16.45 5.25
N ALA A 25 -2.52 16.81 5.29
CA ALA A 25 -1.79 17.23 4.12
C ALA A 25 -1.59 15.99 3.23
N ALA A 26 -2.61 15.67 2.42
CA ALA A 26 -2.49 14.66 1.38
C ALA A 26 -1.24 14.98 0.55
N CYS A 27 -0.46 13.97 0.18
CA CYS A 27 0.71 14.10 -0.70
C CYS A 27 0.36 14.53 -2.14
N GLY A 28 -0.83 15.06 -2.36
CA GLY A 28 -1.29 15.53 -3.65
C GLY A 28 -0.52 16.76 -4.08
N ASN A 29 0.31 16.59 -5.12
CA ASN A 29 0.77 17.71 -5.92
C ASN A 29 -0.43 18.34 -6.63
N GLY A 30 -0.95 19.43 -6.06
CA GLY A 30 -1.95 20.27 -6.70
C GLY A 30 -1.36 21.05 -7.86
N ARG A 31 -1.26 20.43 -9.04
CA ARG A 31 -1.33 21.14 -10.32
C ARG A 31 -2.68 20.84 -10.94
N GLY A 32 -3.65 21.71 -10.66
CA GLY A 32 -4.93 21.71 -11.34
C GLY A 32 -4.71 22.03 -12.81
N ASP A 33 -4.86 21.03 -13.67
CA ASP A 33 -5.03 21.28 -15.10
C ASP A 33 -6.51 21.52 -15.37
N ASN A 34 -6.84 22.77 -15.70
CA ASN A 34 -8.14 23.17 -16.24
C ASN A 34 -8.22 22.79 -17.73
N GLY A 35 -8.06 21.49 -18.02
CA GLY A 35 -8.22 20.91 -19.35
C GLY A 35 -9.62 20.35 -19.53
N ARG A 36 -10.43 21.02 -20.35
CA ARG A 36 -11.78 20.58 -20.75
C ARG A 36 -11.71 19.19 -21.41
N GLY A 37 -12.19 18.16 -20.72
CA GLY A 37 -12.33 16.79 -21.25
C GLY A 37 -12.97 15.86 -20.22
N GLY A 38 -14.29 15.94 -20.07
CA GLY A 38 -15.04 15.07 -19.16
C GLY A 38 -14.94 13.60 -19.56
N GLY A 39 -14.48 12.74 -18.63
CA GLY A 39 -14.65 11.28 -18.71
C GLY A 39 -13.39 10.41 -18.56
N GLY A 40 -12.18 10.97 -18.63
CA GLY A 40 -10.94 10.16 -18.77
C GLY A 40 -10.41 9.47 -17.51
N TRP A 41 -10.57 10.06 -16.33
CA TRP A 41 -9.93 9.55 -15.10
C TRP A 41 -10.61 8.32 -14.48
N ARG A 42 -11.81 7.95 -14.95
CA ARG A 42 -12.58 6.83 -14.36
C ARG A 42 -12.11 5.44 -14.77
N ARG A 43 -11.22 5.34 -15.77
CA ARG A 43 -10.61 4.07 -16.20
C ARG A 43 -9.13 3.91 -15.82
N ASN A 44 -8.54 4.89 -15.15
CA ASN A 44 -7.13 4.81 -14.77
C ASN A 44 -7.01 4.01 -13.48
N GLY A 45 -6.29 2.88 -13.55
CA GLY A 45 -6.10 1.94 -12.43
C GLY A 45 -5.63 2.66 -11.17
N ARG A 46 -6.54 2.79 -10.21
CA ARG A 46 -6.23 3.31 -8.88
C ARG A 46 -5.41 2.28 -8.13
N ALA A 47 -4.24 2.69 -7.67
CA ALA A 47 -3.45 1.91 -6.74
C ALA A 47 -4.09 2.01 -5.35
N TYR A 48 -4.63 0.89 -4.89
CA TYR A 48 -5.24 0.71 -3.58
C TYR A 48 -4.26 0.00 -2.65
N LYS A 49 -3.91 0.69 -1.56
CA LYS A 49 -3.10 0.16 -0.47
C LYS A 49 -1.79 -0.54 -0.88
N PRO A 50 -0.93 0.06 -1.73
CA PRO A 50 0.49 -0.21 -1.61
C PRO A 50 0.99 0.03 -0.18
N VAL A 51 1.56 -1.00 0.42
CA VAL A 51 2.35 -0.91 1.65
C VAL A 51 3.74 -1.48 1.42
N LEU A 52 4.75 -0.81 1.97
CA LEU A 52 6.14 -1.24 1.94
C LEU A 52 6.63 -1.53 3.36
N SER A 53 7.00 -2.78 3.60
CA SER A 53 7.66 -3.25 4.83
C SER A 53 9.15 -3.46 4.56
N ILE A 54 10.00 -3.21 5.55
CA ILE A 54 11.46 -3.25 5.40
C ILE A 54 12.07 -4.02 6.58
N TYR A 55 12.88 -5.03 6.27
CA TYR A 55 13.46 -5.96 7.24
C TYR A 55 14.99 -6.02 7.05
N PRO A 56 15.76 -5.18 7.75
CA PRO A 56 17.22 -5.27 7.76
C PRO A 56 17.70 -6.37 8.73
N GLU A 57 18.95 -6.83 8.61
CA GLU A 57 19.53 -7.79 9.57
C GLU A 57 19.85 -7.17 10.94
N ALA A 58 20.11 -5.86 10.96
CA ALA A 58 20.30 -5.06 12.15
C ALA A 58 19.60 -3.72 11.96
N GLU A 59 19.37 -2.98 13.04
CA GLU A 59 18.73 -1.67 12.97
C GLU A 59 19.46 -0.75 11.97
N ALA A 60 18.72 -0.18 11.02
CA ALA A 60 19.28 0.60 9.91
C ALA A 60 18.47 1.88 9.67
N ALA A 61 19.17 3.02 9.60
CA ALA A 61 18.57 4.28 9.18
C ALA A 61 18.54 4.35 7.64
N LEU A 62 17.38 4.73 7.09
CA LEU A 62 17.10 4.72 5.66
C LEU A 62 16.33 5.98 5.26
N ASP A 63 16.74 6.57 4.16
CA ASP A 63 15.86 7.41 3.34
C ASP A 63 15.27 6.54 2.23
N VAL A 64 13.94 6.48 2.18
CA VAL A 64 13.19 5.69 1.21
C VAL A 64 12.42 6.64 0.31
N ALA A 65 12.84 6.74 -0.94
CA ALA A 65 12.19 7.57 -1.95
C ALA A 65 11.28 6.72 -2.84
N LEU A 66 10.05 7.17 -3.06
CA LEU A 66 9.11 6.64 -4.05
C LEU A 66 8.96 7.64 -5.20
N ALA A 67 9.40 7.23 -6.38
CA ALA A 67 9.06 7.88 -7.64
C ALA A 67 7.87 7.14 -8.27
N TYR A 68 6.73 7.82 -8.37
CA TYR A 68 5.50 7.27 -8.92
C TYR A 68 5.11 7.96 -10.24
N ASP A 69 4.97 7.18 -11.33
CA ASP A 69 4.46 7.64 -12.63
C ASP A 69 2.94 7.74 -12.59
N GLY A 70 2.49 8.85 -12.02
CA GLY A 70 1.08 9.12 -11.76
C GLY A 70 0.94 10.20 -10.71
N GLN A 71 -0.19 10.16 -9.99
CA GLN A 71 -0.47 11.08 -8.90
C GLN A 71 -0.64 10.30 -7.59
N LEU A 72 0.20 10.57 -6.59
CA LEU A 72 -0.05 10.12 -5.23
C LEU A 72 -1.27 10.86 -4.67
N THR A 73 -2.25 10.11 -4.17
CA THR A 73 -3.48 10.65 -3.58
C THR A 73 -3.44 10.65 -2.07
N TYR A 74 -2.67 9.75 -1.46
CA TYR A 74 -2.49 9.68 -0.01
C TYR A 74 -1.20 8.97 0.34
N CYS A 75 -0.57 9.36 1.45
CA CYS A 75 0.59 8.66 2.02
C CYS A 75 0.50 8.65 3.54
N TYR A 76 1.03 7.60 4.17
CA TYR A 76 1.18 7.54 5.62
C TYR A 76 2.36 6.64 6.01
N PRO A 77 3.25 7.06 6.93
CA PRO A 77 3.37 8.39 7.51
C PRO A 77 3.58 9.48 6.44
N GLN A 78 3.53 10.76 6.83
CA GLN A 78 3.71 11.85 5.88
C GLN A 78 5.17 11.92 5.40
N PRO A 79 5.46 11.72 4.09
CA PRO A 79 6.79 11.91 3.53
C PRO A 79 7.10 13.38 3.33
N ARG A 80 8.40 13.69 3.21
CA ARG A 80 8.87 14.92 2.56
C ARG A 80 8.70 14.79 1.05
N GLN A 81 8.63 15.93 0.36
CA GLN A 81 8.62 15.97 -1.09
C GLN A 81 10.00 16.43 -1.58
N GLU A 82 10.60 15.64 -2.46
CA GLU A 82 11.89 15.94 -3.09
C GLU A 82 11.76 15.77 -4.61
N GLY A 83 11.68 16.90 -5.31
CA GLY A 83 11.33 16.92 -6.73
C GLY A 83 9.92 16.34 -6.96
N THR A 84 9.86 15.21 -7.67
CA THR A 84 8.61 14.46 -7.93
C THR A 84 8.45 13.24 -7.03
N SER A 85 9.34 13.04 -6.06
CA SER A 85 9.37 11.85 -5.22
C SER A 85 8.89 12.14 -3.81
N ALA A 86 8.19 11.17 -3.22
CA ALA A 86 7.89 11.14 -1.81
C ALA A 86 9.04 10.44 -1.06
N VAL A 87 9.60 11.08 -0.04
CA VAL A 87 10.76 10.57 0.72
C VAL A 87 10.41 10.42 2.20
N TRP A 88 10.59 9.21 2.74
CA TRP A 88 10.49 8.92 4.16
C TRP A 88 11.88 8.71 4.75
N SER A 89 12.17 9.35 5.88
CA SER A 89 13.31 8.97 6.73
C SER A 89 12.80 8.08 7.84
N VAL A 90 13.35 6.87 7.95
CA VAL A 90 12.97 5.91 8.98
C VAL A 90 14.19 5.15 9.49
N THR A 91 14.14 4.73 10.74
CA THR A 91 14.98 3.64 11.25
C THR A 91 14.16 2.36 11.18
N ALA A 92 14.61 1.40 10.37
CA ALA A 92 13.99 0.08 10.26
C ALA A 92 14.64 -0.90 11.24
N ALA A 93 13.83 -1.64 11.98
CA ALA A 93 14.26 -2.72 12.87
C ALA A 93 14.06 -4.09 12.20
N PRO A 94 14.80 -5.14 12.60
CA PRO A 94 14.68 -6.47 12.00
C PRO A 94 13.29 -7.12 12.06
N ASP A 95 12.42 -6.67 12.99
CA ASP A 95 11.04 -7.14 13.10
C ASP A 95 10.05 -6.43 12.15
N GLY A 96 10.54 -5.51 11.32
CA GLY A 96 9.75 -4.71 10.38
C GLY A 96 9.25 -3.39 10.95
N THR A 97 9.51 -3.08 12.22
CA THR A 97 9.12 -1.80 12.82
C THR A 97 9.91 -0.65 12.19
N LEU A 98 9.19 0.36 11.68
CA LEU A 98 9.76 1.59 11.16
C LEU A 98 9.57 2.72 12.15
N THR A 99 10.65 3.39 12.56
CA THR A 99 10.59 4.53 13.49
C THR A 99 10.94 5.82 12.76
N ASP A 100 10.06 6.84 12.82
CA ASP A 100 10.35 8.16 12.25
C ASP A 100 11.26 9.00 13.18
N PRO A 101 11.80 10.15 12.71
CA PRO A 101 12.65 11.01 13.52
C PRO A 101 11.98 11.61 14.76
N SER A 102 10.64 11.57 14.86
CA SER A 102 9.89 11.98 16.05
C SER A 102 9.75 10.87 17.09
N GLY A 103 10.22 9.66 16.78
CA GLY A 103 10.15 8.48 17.63
C GLY A 103 8.85 7.69 17.49
N ARG A 104 7.99 7.99 16.50
CA ARG A 104 6.76 7.24 16.27
C ARG A 104 7.04 6.01 15.43
N THR A 105 6.39 4.90 15.77
CA THR A 105 6.56 3.61 15.11
C THR A 105 5.42 3.30 14.14
N TYR A 106 5.75 2.68 13.01
CA TYR A 106 4.83 2.26 11.96
C TYR A 106 5.17 0.83 11.51
N PRO A 107 4.18 0.03 11.12
CA PRO A 107 4.44 -1.31 10.58
C PRO A 107 4.91 -1.29 9.12
N SER A 108 4.66 -0.19 8.39
CA SER A 108 4.93 -0.07 6.96
C SER A 108 4.84 1.39 6.50
N LEU A 109 5.40 1.69 5.33
CA LEU A 109 5.09 2.90 4.57
C LEU A 109 3.89 2.63 3.64
N PHE A 110 2.82 3.39 3.78
CA PHE A 110 1.59 3.26 3.00
C PHE A 110 1.44 4.42 2.01
N TRP A 111 0.93 4.11 0.81
CA TRP A 111 0.52 5.12 -0.15
C TRP A 111 -0.66 4.66 -1.01
N GLU A 112 -1.33 5.60 -1.64
CA GLU A 112 -2.34 5.40 -2.67
C GLU A 112 -2.06 6.34 -3.84
N GLY A 113 -2.46 5.95 -5.03
CA GLY A 113 -2.23 6.77 -6.22
C GLY A 113 -3.10 6.41 -7.41
N ILE A 114 -3.02 7.25 -8.42
CA ILE A 114 -3.64 7.04 -9.73
C ILE A 114 -2.51 6.95 -10.75
N ALA A 115 -2.38 5.81 -11.42
CA ALA A 115 -1.34 5.62 -12.42
C ALA A 115 -1.62 6.49 -13.66
N ALA A 116 -0.56 6.98 -14.29
CA ALA A 116 -0.68 7.77 -15.53
C ALA A 116 -1.22 6.92 -16.70
N LYS A 117 -0.92 5.63 -16.71
CA LYS A 117 -1.38 4.64 -17.69
C LYS A 117 -2.20 3.56 -17.01
N PRO A 118 -3.24 3.02 -17.67
CA PRO A 118 -3.98 1.88 -17.15
C PRO A 118 -3.12 0.62 -17.13
N PHE A 119 -3.43 -0.28 -16.20
CA PHE A 119 -2.89 -1.64 -16.17
C PHE A 119 -3.67 -2.53 -17.13
N GLU A 120 -3.03 -3.58 -17.64
CA GLU A 120 -3.63 -4.54 -18.57
C GLU A 120 -3.68 -5.94 -17.95
N GLN A 121 -4.73 -6.70 -18.27
CA GLN A 121 -4.89 -8.10 -17.86
C GLN A 121 -4.95 -8.99 -19.09
N THR A 122 -3.79 -9.45 -19.55
CA THR A 122 -3.65 -10.37 -20.70
C THR A 122 -3.58 -11.84 -20.29
N GLU A 123 -3.45 -12.10 -19.00
CA GLU A 123 -3.34 -13.41 -18.35
C GLU A 123 -3.89 -13.30 -16.92
N GLY A 124 -4.29 -14.41 -16.30
CA GLY A 124 -4.72 -14.42 -14.90
C GLY A 124 -5.52 -15.65 -14.51
N PHE A 125 -6.01 -15.63 -13.28
CA PHE A 125 -6.84 -16.69 -12.71
C PHE A 125 -8.29 -16.23 -12.69
N VAL A 126 -9.17 -16.97 -13.36
CA VAL A 126 -10.62 -16.77 -13.23
C VAL A 126 -11.11 -17.55 -12.02
N VAL A 127 -11.55 -16.83 -10.99
CA VAL A 127 -11.90 -17.41 -9.68
C VAL A 127 -13.35 -17.10 -9.32
N THR A 128 -14.04 -18.07 -8.72
CA THR A 128 -15.37 -17.85 -8.12
C THR A 128 -15.22 -17.28 -6.71
N ARG A 129 -16.21 -16.51 -6.25
CA ARG A 129 -16.19 -15.89 -4.91
C ARG A 129 -15.80 -16.85 -3.76
N ASP A 130 -16.28 -18.09 -3.77
CA ASP A 130 -16.02 -19.08 -2.71
C ASP A 130 -14.60 -19.65 -2.72
N ARG A 131 -13.82 -19.36 -3.77
CA ARG A 131 -12.44 -19.84 -3.96
C ARG A 131 -11.39 -18.75 -3.87
N VAL A 132 -11.79 -17.49 -3.72
CA VAL A 132 -10.87 -16.33 -3.66
C VAL A 132 -9.85 -16.50 -2.54
N THR A 133 -10.30 -16.78 -1.31
CA THR A 133 -9.41 -16.87 -0.15
C THR A 133 -8.33 -17.92 -0.35
N GLY A 134 -8.71 -19.16 -0.71
CA GLY A 134 -7.75 -20.25 -0.89
C GLY A 134 -6.76 -19.98 -2.03
N LEU A 135 -7.23 -19.42 -3.15
CA LEU A 135 -6.34 -19.01 -4.24
C LEU A 135 -5.32 -17.96 -3.77
N LEU A 136 -5.76 -16.96 -2.99
CA LEU A 136 -4.84 -15.94 -2.46
C LEU A 136 -3.86 -16.53 -1.45
N GLU A 137 -4.29 -17.43 -0.55
CA GLU A 137 -3.38 -18.11 0.39
C GLU A 137 -2.26 -18.85 -0.35
N ASP A 138 -2.61 -19.62 -1.38
CA ASP A 138 -1.65 -20.36 -2.21
C ASP A 138 -0.69 -19.43 -2.96
N MET A 139 -1.23 -18.44 -3.68
CA MET A 139 -0.43 -17.57 -4.54
C MET A 139 0.44 -16.59 -3.76
N LEU A 140 -0.03 -16.04 -2.63
CA LEU A 140 0.76 -15.12 -1.82
C LEU A 140 1.94 -15.83 -1.15
N GLY A 141 1.74 -17.07 -0.67
CA GLY A 141 2.82 -17.91 -0.16
C GLY A 141 3.86 -18.24 -1.24
N LEU A 142 3.39 -18.60 -2.44
CA LEU A 142 4.26 -18.83 -3.59
C LEU A 142 5.10 -17.59 -3.95
N LEU A 143 4.48 -16.41 -3.93
CA LEU A 143 5.11 -15.12 -4.20
C LEU A 143 5.92 -14.59 -3.01
N GLY A 144 6.06 -15.38 -1.95
CA GLY A 144 7.00 -15.14 -0.86
C GLY A 144 6.51 -14.21 0.22
N LEU A 145 5.20 -13.94 0.34
CA LEU A 145 4.64 -13.27 1.52
C LEU A 145 4.65 -14.21 2.73
N THR A 146 4.86 -13.64 3.92
CA THR A 146 4.64 -14.34 5.18
C THR A 146 3.15 -14.45 5.49
N ASP A 147 2.77 -15.36 6.39
CA ASP A 147 1.37 -15.52 6.85
C ASP A 147 0.78 -14.20 7.35
N ARG A 148 1.58 -13.37 8.02
CA ARG A 148 1.15 -12.06 8.51
C ARG A 148 0.82 -11.10 7.36
N GLU A 149 1.73 -10.97 6.40
CA GLU A 149 1.53 -10.09 5.24
C GLU A 149 0.39 -10.60 4.36
N ALA A 150 0.29 -11.91 4.15
CA ALA A 150 -0.80 -12.54 3.42
C ALA A 150 -2.16 -12.30 4.09
N ALA A 151 -2.23 -12.40 5.43
CA ALA A 151 -3.45 -12.09 6.16
C ALA A 151 -3.87 -10.61 5.98
N GLU A 152 -2.94 -9.67 6.08
CA GLU A 152 -3.23 -8.24 5.85
C GLU A 152 -3.66 -7.93 4.40
N PHE A 153 -3.07 -8.65 3.44
CA PHE A 153 -3.44 -8.58 2.04
C PHE A 153 -4.87 -9.12 1.81
N ILE A 154 -5.14 -10.34 2.26
CA ILE A 154 -6.41 -11.06 2.08
C ILE A 154 -7.56 -10.31 2.75
N THR A 155 -7.37 -9.86 4.00
CA THR A 155 -8.41 -9.10 4.72
C THR A 155 -8.79 -7.80 4.04
N PHE A 156 -7.90 -7.22 3.22
CA PHE A 156 -8.22 -6.09 2.37
C PHE A 156 -8.89 -6.52 1.06
N TRP A 157 -8.29 -7.45 0.31
CA TRP A 157 -8.71 -7.76 -1.06
C TRP A 157 -9.86 -8.75 -1.16
N ALA A 158 -9.87 -9.84 -0.39
CA ALA A 158 -10.86 -10.91 -0.54
C ALA A 158 -12.32 -10.40 -0.39
N PRO A 159 -12.68 -9.61 0.65
CA PRO A 159 -14.05 -9.10 0.77
C PRO A 159 -14.51 -8.19 -0.38
N ARG A 160 -13.57 -7.57 -1.12
CA ARG A 160 -13.86 -6.73 -2.29
C ARG A 160 -14.02 -7.58 -3.56
N ILE A 161 -13.21 -8.62 -3.70
CA ILE A 161 -13.30 -9.55 -4.84
C ILE A 161 -14.61 -10.35 -4.75
N GLU A 162 -14.95 -10.85 -3.57
CA GLU A 162 -16.12 -11.70 -3.28
C GLU A 162 -17.49 -11.03 -3.48
N GLN A 163 -17.52 -9.72 -3.71
CA GLN A 163 -18.75 -9.00 -4.10
C GLN A 163 -19.26 -9.40 -5.48
N HIS A 164 -18.42 -10.05 -6.29
CA HIS A 164 -18.75 -10.51 -7.64
C HIS A 164 -18.68 -12.04 -7.69
N GLU A 165 -19.59 -12.67 -8.45
CA GLU A 165 -19.65 -14.14 -8.55
C GLU A 165 -18.35 -14.73 -9.09
N ARG A 166 -17.74 -14.04 -10.05
CA ARG A 166 -16.46 -14.40 -10.67
C ARG A 166 -15.62 -13.14 -10.88
N SER A 167 -14.31 -13.28 -10.85
CA SER A 167 -13.36 -12.20 -11.17
C SER A 167 -12.11 -12.75 -11.83
N LEU A 168 -11.46 -11.93 -12.66
CA LEU A 168 -10.12 -12.22 -13.20
C LEU A 168 -9.08 -11.58 -12.28
N LEU A 169 -8.20 -12.41 -11.72
CA LEU A 169 -7.09 -11.98 -10.85
C LEU A 169 -5.78 -12.08 -11.62
N THR A 170 -5.02 -10.99 -11.67
CA THR A 170 -3.69 -10.95 -12.31
C THR A 170 -2.67 -10.40 -11.34
N PHE A 171 -1.58 -11.13 -11.11
CA PHE A 171 -0.43 -10.65 -10.35
C PHE A 171 0.51 -9.90 -11.30
N ALA A 172 0.51 -8.57 -11.22
CA ALA A 172 1.12 -7.64 -12.18
C ALA A 172 2.31 -6.87 -11.58
N ALA A 173 3.18 -7.56 -10.83
CA ALA A 173 4.35 -6.96 -10.18
C ALA A 173 5.25 -6.20 -11.18
N ASP A 174 5.46 -6.76 -12.37
CA ASP A 174 6.28 -6.13 -13.42
C ASP A 174 5.67 -4.82 -13.92
N GLN A 175 4.37 -4.81 -14.25
CA GLN A 175 3.69 -3.56 -14.65
C GLN A 175 3.77 -2.51 -13.54
N HIS A 176 3.57 -2.92 -12.28
CA HIS A 176 3.67 -2.01 -11.13
C HIS A 176 5.09 -1.46 -10.94
N SER A 177 6.13 -2.27 -11.18
CA SER A 177 7.54 -1.84 -11.10
C SER A 177 7.91 -0.74 -12.08
N GLN A 178 7.21 -0.66 -13.22
CA GLN A 178 7.44 0.39 -14.21
C GLN A 178 6.85 1.74 -13.79
N VAL A 179 5.86 1.74 -12.89
CA VAL A 179 5.19 2.96 -12.43
C VAL A 179 5.57 3.36 -11.00
N ALA A 180 5.92 2.42 -10.12
CA ALA A 180 6.32 2.70 -8.74
C ALA A 180 7.75 2.21 -8.47
N ARG A 181 8.70 3.15 -8.42
CA ARG A 181 10.12 2.85 -8.23
C ARG A 181 10.60 3.35 -6.88
N TYR A 182 11.25 2.47 -6.13
CA TYR A 182 11.86 2.81 -4.84
C TYR A 182 13.37 2.98 -4.97
N THR A 183 13.89 3.94 -4.22
CA THR A 183 15.32 4.09 -3.96
C THR A 183 15.53 4.12 -2.45
N PHE A 184 16.53 3.40 -1.96
CA PHE A 184 16.93 3.40 -0.55
C PHE A 184 18.32 4.03 -0.47
N THR A 185 18.52 4.93 0.49
CA THR A 185 19.82 5.58 0.72
C THR A 185 20.14 5.67 2.19
N ASP A 186 21.44 5.64 2.52
CA ASP A 186 21.93 5.99 3.84
C ASP A 186 21.75 7.52 4.07
N PRO A 187 21.00 7.97 5.10
CA PRO A 187 20.74 9.40 5.31
C PRO A 187 21.99 10.24 5.61
N GLY A 188 23.05 9.63 6.14
CA GLY A 188 24.27 10.35 6.54
C GLY A 188 25.22 10.61 5.38
N SER A 189 25.37 9.63 4.50
CA SER A 189 26.32 9.64 3.37
C SER A 189 25.66 9.86 2.02
N GLY A 190 24.36 9.64 1.89
CA GLY A 190 23.63 9.61 0.63
C GLY A 190 23.95 8.39 -0.25
N ALA A 191 24.66 7.39 0.27
CA ALA A 191 25.02 6.20 -0.47
C ALA A 191 23.78 5.35 -0.79
N SER A 192 23.73 4.82 -2.01
CA SER A 192 22.67 3.90 -2.43
C SER A 192 22.74 2.60 -1.64
N ILE A 193 21.60 2.19 -1.09
CA ILE A 193 21.37 0.90 -0.44
C ILE A 193 20.48 0.09 -1.37
N VAL A 194 20.88 -1.15 -1.66
CA VAL A 194 20.09 -2.06 -2.49
C VAL A 194 19.63 -3.20 -1.59
N PRO A 195 18.31 -3.42 -1.42
CA PRO A 195 17.82 -4.61 -0.74
C PRO A 195 18.34 -5.87 -1.43
N ASP A 196 18.83 -6.83 -0.64
CA ASP A 196 19.25 -8.15 -1.11
C ASP A 196 18.07 -8.90 -1.74
N VAL A 197 16.87 -8.69 -1.18
CA VAL A 197 15.61 -9.24 -1.69
C VAL A 197 14.55 -8.15 -1.73
N PHE A 198 13.86 -8.04 -2.87
CA PHE A 198 12.65 -7.22 -3.00
C PHE A 198 11.48 -8.12 -3.41
N VAL A 199 10.59 -8.39 -2.46
CA VAL A 199 9.33 -9.10 -2.73
C VAL A 199 8.28 -8.08 -3.15
N ARG A 200 7.66 -8.27 -4.31
CA ARG A 200 6.61 -7.39 -4.81
C ARG A 200 5.40 -8.19 -5.27
N VAL A 201 4.25 -7.92 -4.66
CA VAL A 201 2.97 -8.51 -5.07
C VAL A 201 1.97 -7.41 -5.37
N TYR A 202 1.54 -7.31 -6.62
CA TYR A 202 0.56 -6.32 -7.03
C TYR A 202 -0.60 -6.99 -7.74
N LEU A 203 -1.78 -6.96 -7.15
CA LEU A 203 -2.97 -7.65 -7.68
C LEU A 203 -3.83 -6.71 -8.52
N LEU A 204 -4.18 -7.13 -9.73
CA LEU A 204 -5.25 -6.54 -10.51
C LEU A 204 -6.51 -7.39 -10.33
N VAL A 205 -7.63 -6.73 -10.05
CA VAL A 205 -8.94 -7.36 -9.99
C VAL A 205 -9.78 -6.83 -11.15
N GLY A 206 -10.19 -7.71 -12.05
CA GLY A 206 -10.94 -7.37 -13.25
C GLY A 206 -12.22 -8.18 -13.42
N GLU A 207 -13.03 -7.74 -14.39
CA GLU A 207 -14.14 -8.53 -14.91
C GLU A 207 -13.60 -9.75 -15.69
N VAL A 208 -14.39 -10.82 -15.73
CA VAL A 208 -14.07 -11.98 -16.57
C VAL A 208 -14.41 -11.64 -18.02
N PRO A 209 -13.44 -11.63 -18.94
CA PRO A 209 -13.73 -11.34 -20.35
C PRO A 209 -14.49 -12.47 -21.03
N ASP A 210 -15.16 -12.16 -22.14
CA ASP A 210 -15.86 -13.14 -22.98
C ASP A 210 -14.90 -14.15 -23.64
N GLN A 211 -13.67 -13.70 -23.92
CA GLN A 211 -12.62 -14.54 -24.47
C GLN A 211 -11.86 -15.24 -23.34
N GLU A 212 -11.43 -16.49 -23.59
CA GLU A 212 -10.54 -17.21 -22.69
C GLU A 212 -9.21 -16.46 -22.50
N VAL A 213 -8.77 -16.37 -21.24
CA VAL A 213 -7.52 -15.73 -20.83
C VAL A 213 -6.56 -16.82 -20.37
N PRO A 214 -5.30 -16.82 -20.84
CA PRO A 214 -4.32 -17.79 -20.38
C PRO A 214 -4.07 -17.65 -18.87
N GLU A 215 -3.92 -18.78 -18.20
CA GLU A 215 -3.57 -18.82 -16.79
C GLU A 215 -2.12 -18.33 -16.57
N GLN A 216 -1.91 -17.54 -15.53
CA GLN A 216 -0.58 -17.04 -15.18
C GLN A 216 0.32 -18.16 -14.65
N THR A 217 1.56 -18.20 -15.16
CA THR A 217 2.62 -19.00 -14.54
C THR A 217 3.45 -18.13 -13.62
N LEU A 218 3.34 -18.37 -12.32
CA LEU A 218 4.09 -17.63 -11.30
C LEU A 218 5.31 -18.43 -10.84
N ALA A 219 6.46 -17.76 -10.73
CA ALA A 219 7.66 -18.34 -10.15
C ALA A 219 7.64 -18.20 -8.62
N SER A 220 8.18 -19.19 -7.92
CA SER A 220 8.39 -19.09 -6.47
C SER A 220 9.38 -17.96 -6.16
N ALA A 221 9.08 -17.17 -5.14
CA ALA A 221 9.98 -16.14 -4.66
C ALA A 221 11.28 -16.76 -4.09
N PRO A 222 12.42 -16.04 -4.19
CA PRO A 222 13.64 -16.47 -3.53
C PRO A 222 13.50 -16.42 -2.00
N PRO A 223 14.34 -17.15 -1.25
CA PRO A 223 14.41 -17.02 0.20
C PRO A 223 14.73 -15.58 0.63
N ARG A 224 14.08 -15.12 1.71
CA ARG A 224 14.36 -13.80 2.31
C ARG A 224 15.66 -13.84 3.11
N THR A 225 16.73 -13.32 2.54
CA THR A 225 18.06 -13.24 3.17
C THR A 225 18.60 -11.83 3.04
N GLY A 226 19.32 -11.33 4.06
CA GLY A 226 19.82 -9.96 4.05
C GLY A 226 18.72 -8.92 4.20
N LEU A 227 18.99 -7.68 3.78
CA LEU A 227 18.00 -6.61 3.76
C LEU A 227 16.87 -6.96 2.81
N THR A 228 15.68 -7.20 3.35
CA THR A 228 14.50 -7.55 2.57
C THR A 228 13.49 -6.40 2.58
N ALA A 229 13.06 -5.96 1.39
CA ALA A 229 11.93 -5.06 1.23
C ALA A 229 10.73 -5.84 0.68
N VAL A 230 9.54 -5.59 1.22
CA VAL A 230 8.30 -6.28 0.82
C VAL A 230 7.25 -5.24 0.51
N GLU A 231 6.85 -5.16 -0.75
CA GLU A 231 5.72 -4.36 -1.19
C GLU A 231 4.55 -5.27 -1.56
N TRP A 232 3.36 -4.93 -1.07
CA TRP A 232 2.14 -5.47 -1.64
C TRP A 232 1.05 -4.41 -1.80
N GLY A 233 0.17 -4.62 -2.78
CA GLY A 233 -0.93 -3.72 -3.10
C GLY A 233 -1.77 -4.25 -4.26
N GLY A 234 -2.56 -3.38 -4.87
CA GLY A 234 -3.27 -3.76 -6.10
C GLY A 234 -4.18 -2.66 -6.66
N SER A 235 -4.88 -2.98 -7.74
CA SER A 235 -5.87 -2.12 -8.38
C SER A 235 -7.16 -2.89 -8.64
N ASP A 236 -8.30 -2.32 -8.27
CA ASP A 236 -9.60 -2.81 -8.74
C ASP A 236 -9.93 -2.09 -10.05
N LEU A 237 -9.97 -2.84 -11.15
CA LEU A 237 -10.21 -2.34 -12.50
C LEU A 237 -11.69 -2.43 -12.89
N ARG A 238 -12.52 -3.07 -12.06
CA ARG A 238 -13.96 -3.16 -12.26
C ARG A 238 -14.55 -1.77 -12.03
N GLY A 239 -15.37 -1.31 -12.97
CA GLY A 239 -16.04 -0.01 -12.84
C GLY A 239 -16.98 -0.02 -11.63
N THR A 240 -16.81 0.94 -10.72
CA THR A 240 -17.80 1.22 -9.67
C THR A 240 -18.99 1.99 -10.22
#